data_AF-A0AAD5X098-F1
#
_entry.id   AF-A0AAD5X098-F1
#
_cell.length_a   1.000
_cell.length_b   1.000
_cell.length_c   1.000
_cell.angle_alpha   90.00
_cell.angle_beta   90.00
_cell.angle_gamma   90.00
#
_symmetry.space_group_name_H-M   'P 1'
#
loop_
_entity.id
_entity.type
_entity.pdbx_description
1 polymer ?
#
loop_
_entity_poly.entity_id
_entity_poly.type
_entity_poly.pdbx_seq_one_letter_code
_entity_poly.pdbx_strand_id
1 'polypeptide(L)'
;MSFTESPRYKAALEAFHSAHLEDPTSVPSPTDPTTTIPYSAIYHTRLTHYVNLLSLPSTPSEPLLLSASSQHIRRWTIPRSSYPTGLPGYKRWRASLSKFHADTAESILRSSGYASPSSPTPEEDELLIKRVRDLLLKRNLSDPEIQLFEDCVCLVFLEKEFDAFAEKLSEEKLIDVVKKTWNKMGEKGHQAALELVGKMAQGSRDVILKALTEESPAPPAAGDGVGPA
;
A
#
# COMPACT_ATOMS: atom_id res chain seq x y z
N MET A 1 -10.20 21.09 -12.51
CA MET A 1 -9.46 22.10 -11.73
C MET A 1 -8.31 21.38 -11.05
N SER A 2 -7.10 21.94 -11.09
CA SER A 2 -5.95 21.38 -10.35
C SER A 2 -6.18 21.60 -8.85
N PHE A 3 -6.03 20.55 -8.05
CA PHE A 3 -6.01 20.65 -6.60
C PHE A 3 -5.01 21.72 -6.14
N THR A 4 -5.43 22.64 -5.28
CA THR A 4 -4.56 23.66 -4.68
C THR A 4 -4.30 23.27 -3.23
N GLU A 5 -3.03 23.10 -2.88
CA GLU A 5 -2.63 22.67 -1.55
C GLU A 5 -2.99 23.71 -0.48
N SER A 6 -3.89 23.33 0.43
CA SER A 6 -4.27 24.14 1.59
C SER A 6 -3.23 24.05 2.73
N PRO A 7 -3.21 25.00 3.69
CA PRO A 7 -2.36 24.90 4.87
C PRO A 7 -2.61 23.62 5.69
N ARG A 8 -3.88 23.20 5.84
CA ARG A 8 -4.24 21.94 6.53
C ARG A 8 -3.71 20.70 5.81
N TYR A 9 -3.72 20.71 4.48
CA TYR A 9 -3.15 19.63 3.67
C TYR A 9 -1.64 19.52 3.89
N LYS A 10 -0.92 20.65 3.84
CA LYS A 10 0.54 20.68 4.09
C LYS A 10 0.88 20.22 5.50
N ALA A 11 0.12 20.66 6.50
CA ALA A 11 0.29 20.21 7.89
C ALA A 11 0.08 18.69 8.04
N ALA A 12 -0.92 18.13 7.36
CA ALA A 12 -1.15 16.68 7.36
C ALA A 12 0.01 15.91 6.71
N LEU A 13 0.52 16.38 5.57
CA LEU A 13 1.67 15.76 4.91
C LEU A 13 2.93 15.80 5.78
N GLU A 14 3.19 16.91 6.46
CA GLU A 14 4.33 17.06 7.38
C GLU A 14 4.19 16.13 8.59
N ALA A 15 2.98 16.00 9.16
CA ALA A 15 2.71 15.09 10.26
C ALA A 15 2.85 13.61 9.85
N PHE A 16 2.37 13.24 8.67
CA PHE A 16 2.59 11.90 8.12
C PHE A 16 4.08 11.64 7.88
N HIS A 17 4.79 12.57 7.26
CA HIS A 17 6.22 12.44 7.02
C HIS A 17 7.00 12.28 8.33
N SER A 18 6.69 13.10 9.34
CA SER A 18 7.29 13.00 10.68
C SER A 18 7.07 11.63 11.29
N ALA A 19 5.86 11.07 11.19
CA ALA A 19 5.59 9.72 11.64
C ALA A 19 6.44 8.68 10.89
N HIS A 20 6.61 8.80 9.57
CA HIS A 20 7.43 7.85 8.78
C HIS A 20 8.92 7.92 9.11
N LEU A 21 9.41 9.06 9.58
CA LEU A 21 10.79 9.21 10.05
C LEU A 21 11.06 8.49 11.39
N GLU A 22 10.01 8.08 12.11
CA GLU A 22 10.12 7.26 13.32
C GLU A 22 10.31 5.76 13.02
N ASP A 23 10.26 5.32 11.76
CA ASP A 23 10.49 3.92 11.39
C ASP A 23 11.95 3.51 11.69
N PRO A 24 12.18 2.52 12.57
CA PRO A 24 13.54 2.11 12.94
C PRO A 24 14.26 1.38 11.80
N THR A 25 13.54 0.93 10.78
CA THR A 25 14.12 0.23 9.63
C THR A 25 14.70 1.25 8.68
N SER A 26 16.01 1.23 8.45
CA SER A 26 16.67 2.13 7.51
C SER A 26 17.15 1.40 6.26
N VAL A 27 17.10 2.08 5.12
CA VAL A 27 17.60 1.63 3.82
C VAL A 27 18.58 2.65 3.23
N PRO A 28 19.47 2.27 2.30
CA PRO A 28 20.34 3.22 1.62
C PRO A 28 19.55 4.34 0.94
N SER A 29 20.01 5.58 1.08
CA SER A 29 19.37 6.72 0.44
C SER A 29 19.53 6.66 -1.09
N PRO A 30 18.47 6.93 -1.87
CA PRO A 30 18.56 7.01 -3.33
C PRO A 30 19.45 8.16 -3.83
N THR A 31 19.64 9.21 -3.03
CA THR A 31 20.42 10.40 -3.43
C THR A 31 21.89 10.33 -3.01
N ASP A 32 22.18 9.55 -1.97
CA ASP A 32 23.54 9.35 -1.47
C ASP A 32 23.65 7.94 -0.83
N PRO A 33 24.26 6.96 -1.51
CA PRO A 33 24.33 5.59 -1.02
C PRO A 33 25.19 5.44 0.26
N THR A 34 25.92 6.48 0.67
CA THR A 34 26.68 6.49 1.94
C THR A 34 25.81 6.84 3.14
N THR A 35 24.59 7.32 2.91
CA THR A 35 23.62 7.68 3.94
C THR A 35 22.43 6.71 3.94
N THR A 36 21.70 6.68 5.06
CA THR A 36 20.49 5.86 5.19
C THR A 36 19.27 6.71 5.52
N ILE A 37 18.10 6.26 5.10
CA ILE A 37 16.81 6.90 5.36
C ILE A 37 15.81 5.85 5.86
N PRO A 38 14.84 6.21 6.74
CA PRO A 38 13.78 5.30 7.15
C PRO A 38 13.02 4.70 5.96
N TYR A 39 12.78 3.39 5.99
CA TYR A 39 12.14 2.63 4.92
C TYR A 39 10.75 3.19 4.61
N SER A 40 9.97 3.49 5.66
CA SER A 40 8.65 4.10 5.50
C SER A 40 8.70 5.40 4.69
N ALA A 41 9.74 6.25 4.83
CA ALA A 41 9.84 7.47 4.02
C ALA A 41 9.95 7.15 2.51
N ILE A 42 10.79 6.18 2.15
CA ILE A 42 10.95 5.71 0.76
C ILE A 42 9.66 5.09 0.22
N TYR A 43 9.01 4.24 1.01
CA TYR A 43 7.74 3.61 0.63
C TYR A 43 6.71 4.65 0.22
N HIS A 44 6.52 5.70 1.01
CA HIS A 44 5.51 6.72 0.76
C HIS A 44 5.89 7.63 -0.42
N THR A 45 7.17 7.98 -0.60
CA THR A 45 7.62 8.68 -1.81
C THR A 45 7.29 7.88 -3.08
N ARG A 46 7.52 6.55 -3.06
CA ARG A 46 7.20 5.67 -4.19
C ARG A 46 5.69 5.52 -4.40
N LEU A 47 4.92 5.39 -3.33
CA LEU A 47 3.47 5.26 -3.41
C LEU A 47 2.82 6.52 -4.00
N THR A 48 3.22 7.72 -3.53
CA THR A 48 2.76 8.99 -4.10
C THR A 48 3.19 9.14 -5.56
N HIS A 49 4.38 8.67 -5.94
CA HIS A 49 4.81 8.65 -7.34
C HIS A 49 3.85 7.82 -8.22
N TYR A 50 3.53 6.59 -7.83
CA TYR A 50 2.61 5.74 -8.60
C TYR A 50 1.19 6.31 -8.64
N VAL A 51 0.70 6.90 -7.55
CA VAL A 51 -0.62 7.57 -7.54
C VAL A 51 -0.67 8.69 -8.56
N ASN A 52 0.36 9.53 -8.65
CA ASN A 52 0.43 10.58 -9.66
C ASN A 52 0.51 10.00 -11.07
N LEU A 53 1.33 8.97 -11.28
CA LEU A 53 1.52 8.33 -12.58
C LEU A 53 0.22 7.70 -13.11
N LEU A 54 -0.46 6.88 -12.30
CA LEU A 54 -1.66 6.15 -12.73
C LEU A 54 -2.92 7.04 -12.82
N SER A 55 -2.91 8.20 -12.16
CA SER A 55 -4.00 9.18 -12.25
C SER A 55 -4.00 9.96 -13.56
N LEU A 56 -2.89 9.99 -14.30
CA LEU A 56 -2.81 10.70 -15.58
C LEU A 56 -3.89 10.19 -16.57
N PRO A 57 -4.47 11.10 -17.37
CA PRO A 57 -4.17 12.54 -17.50
C PRO A 57 -4.88 13.44 -16.47
N SER A 58 -5.58 12.85 -15.48
CA SER A 58 -6.29 13.60 -14.43
C SER A 58 -5.38 13.89 -13.23
N THR A 59 -5.77 14.88 -12.42
CA THR A 59 -5.14 15.12 -11.12
C THR A 59 -5.75 14.17 -10.08
N PRO A 60 -4.94 13.50 -9.23
CA PRO A 60 -5.45 12.70 -8.13
C PRO A 60 -6.27 13.54 -7.16
N SER A 61 -7.27 12.94 -6.52
CA SER A 61 -8.05 13.61 -5.48
C SER A 61 -7.22 13.84 -4.21
N GLU A 62 -7.61 14.82 -3.40
CA GLU A 62 -7.00 15.05 -2.09
C GLU A 62 -7.08 13.82 -1.16
N PRO A 63 -8.24 13.13 -1.00
CA PRO A 63 -8.29 11.88 -0.24
C PRO A 63 -7.30 10.81 -0.73
N LEU A 64 -7.12 10.66 -2.05
CA LEU A 64 -6.18 9.69 -2.61
C LEU A 64 -4.73 10.04 -2.27
N LEU A 65 -4.35 11.31 -2.39
CA LEU A 65 -3.02 11.78 -2.00
C LEU A 65 -2.75 11.58 -0.50
N LEU A 66 -3.71 11.95 0.36
CA LEU A 66 -3.60 11.74 1.81
C LEU A 66 -3.52 10.25 2.18
N SER A 67 -4.24 9.40 1.46
CA SER A 67 -4.17 7.93 1.66
C SER A 67 -2.82 7.37 1.21
N ALA A 68 -2.28 7.86 0.08
CA ALA A 68 -0.93 7.50 -0.38
C ALA A 68 0.15 7.91 0.63
N SER A 69 -0.02 9.06 1.28
CA SER A 69 0.90 9.56 2.31
C SER A 69 0.73 8.89 3.68
N SER A 70 -0.29 8.07 3.90
CA SER A 70 -0.56 7.43 5.20
C SER A 70 -0.71 5.90 5.14
N GLN A 71 -0.58 5.29 3.97
CA GLN A 71 -0.63 3.85 3.79
C GLN A 71 0.43 3.15 4.63
N HIS A 72 0.04 2.26 5.55
CA HIS A 72 0.98 1.58 6.45
C HIS A 72 1.70 2.51 7.45
N ILE A 73 1.15 3.70 7.71
CA ILE A 73 1.66 4.60 8.76
C ILE A 73 1.86 3.85 10.08
N ARG A 74 3.06 3.96 10.67
CA ARG A 74 3.43 3.30 11.94
C ARG A 74 3.24 1.78 11.98
N ARG A 75 3.18 1.10 10.83
CA ARG A 75 2.97 -0.36 10.76
C ARG A 75 3.97 -1.17 11.58
N TRP A 76 5.23 -0.72 11.68
CA TRP A 76 6.29 -1.41 12.44
C TRP A 76 5.97 -1.57 13.94
N THR A 77 5.08 -0.72 14.49
CA THR A 77 4.65 -0.79 15.89
C THR A 77 3.77 -2.01 16.20
N ILE A 78 3.21 -2.66 15.18
CA ILE A 78 2.37 -3.86 15.30
C ILE A 78 2.99 -4.99 14.45
N PRO A 79 4.10 -5.62 14.90
CA PRO A 79 4.82 -6.60 14.11
C PRO A 79 4.00 -7.88 13.91
N ARG A 80 4.23 -8.61 12.81
CA ARG A 80 3.54 -9.89 12.52
C ARG A 80 3.71 -10.91 13.66
N SER A 81 4.85 -10.88 14.35
CA SER A 81 5.17 -11.79 15.46
C SER A 81 4.30 -11.61 16.71
N SER A 82 3.56 -10.49 16.84
CA SER A 82 2.64 -10.28 17.97
C SER A 82 1.29 -11.01 17.84
N TYR A 83 1.08 -11.74 16.74
CA TYR A 83 -0.13 -12.52 16.47
C TYR A 83 0.23 -14.01 16.26
N PRO A 84 -0.68 -14.95 16.58
CA PRO A 84 -0.46 -16.38 16.34
C PRO A 84 -0.03 -16.71 14.91
N THR A 85 0.72 -17.80 14.72
CA THR A 85 1.11 -18.30 13.40
C THR A 85 -0.10 -18.80 12.59
N GLY A 86 0.11 -19.13 11.32
CA GLY A 86 -0.94 -19.62 10.43
C GLY A 86 -1.88 -18.55 9.88
N LEU A 87 -2.76 -19.00 8.97
CA LEU A 87 -3.67 -18.13 8.22
C LEU A 87 -4.66 -17.33 9.10
N PRO A 88 -5.28 -17.90 10.15
CA PRO A 88 -6.21 -17.14 10.99
C PRO A 88 -5.50 -15.99 11.74
N GLY A 89 -4.30 -16.24 12.28
CA GLY A 89 -3.51 -15.22 12.96
C GLY A 89 -3.06 -14.11 11.99
N TYR A 90 -2.66 -14.48 10.77
CA TYR A 90 -2.34 -13.52 9.71
C TYR A 90 -3.54 -12.64 9.34
N LYS A 91 -4.72 -13.24 9.13
CA LYS A 91 -5.96 -12.50 8.81
C LYS A 91 -6.32 -11.51 9.91
N ARG A 92 -6.24 -11.92 11.19
CA ARG A 92 -6.46 -11.02 12.33
C ARG A 92 -5.47 -9.86 12.35
N TRP A 93 -4.17 -10.15 12.20
CA TRP A 93 -3.14 -9.12 12.15
C TRP A 93 -3.39 -8.09 11.04
N ARG A 94 -3.71 -8.56 9.83
CA ARG A 94 -4.04 -7.68 8.69
C ARG A 94 -5.25 -6.80 8.96
N ALA A 95 -6.32 -7.36 9.54
CA ALA A 95 -7.52 -6.59 9.88
C ALA A 95 -7.22 -5.51 10.94
N SER A 96 -6.46 -5.85 11.99
CA SER A 96 -6.02 -4.90 13.01
C SER A 96 -5.17 -3.78 12.42
N LEU A 97 -4.21 -4.11 11.54
CA LEU A 97 -3.37 -3.14 10.87
C LEU A 97 -4.17 -2.16 10.00
N SER A 98 -5.08 -2.66 9.16
CA SER A 98 -5.90 -1.80 8.31
C SER A 98 -6.73 -0.80 9.14
N LYS A 99 -7.33 -1.27 10.26
CA LYS A 99 -8.04 -0.38 11.20
C LYS A 99 -7.10 0.63 11.85
N PHE A 100 -5.95 0.19 12.35
CA PHE A 100 -4.96 1.05 12.99
C PHE A 100 -4.47 2.17 12.06
N HIS A 101 -4.17 1.86 10.79
CA HIS A 101 -3.74 2.89 9.82
C HIS A 101 -4.84 3.91 9.56
N ALA A 102 -6.09 3.46 9.37
CA ALA A 102 -7.22 4.35 9.13
C ALA A 102 -7.51 5.27 10.32
N ASP A 103 -7.47 4.74 11.54
CA ASP A 103 -7.69 5.52 12.76
C ASP A 103 -6.52 6.50 13.02
N THR A 104 -5.28 6.09 12.76
CA THR A 104 -4.10 6.96 12.88
C THR A 104 -4.14 8.10 11.87
N ALA A 105 -4.47 7.79 10.60
CA ALA A 105 -4.57 8.79 9.55
C ALA A 105 -5.66 9.82 9.87
N GLU A 106 -6.85 9.37 10.29
CA GLU A 106 -7.93 10.26 10.73
C GLU A 106 -7.50 11.16 11.89
N SER A 107 -6.83 10.62 12.91
CA SER A 107 -6.35 11.42 14.05
C SER A 107 -5.40 12.54 13.61
N ILE A 108 -4.51 12.25 12.67
CA ILE A 108 -3.57 13.24 12.12
C ILE A 108 -4.31 14.30 11.29
N LEU A 109 -5.27 13.89 10.45
CA LEU A 109 -6.08 14.84 9.67
C LEU A 109 -6.85 15.80 10.59
N ARG A 110 -7.53 15.28 11.61
CA ARG A 110 -8.25 16.13 12.59
C ARG A 110 -7.30 17.10 13.30
N SER A 111 -6.13 16.63 13.71
CA SER A 111 -5.10 17.46 14.35
C SER A 111 -4.50 18.51 13.40
N SER A 112 -4.57 18.25 12.09
CA SER A 112 -4.12 19.17 11.03
C SER A 112 -5.18 20.20 10.64
N GLY A 113 -6.36 20.17 11.28
CA GLY A 113 -7.43 21.15 11.10
C GLY A 113 -8.61 20.69 10.23
N TYR A 114 -8.62 19.44 9.77
CA TYR A 114 -9.80 18.89 9.08
C TYR A 114 -10.95 18.65 10.07
N ALA A 115 -12.17 19.01 9.67
CA ALA A 115 -13.40 18.92 10.45
C ALA A 115 -13.35 19.69 11.80
N SER A 116 -12.38 20.60 11.97
CA SER A 116 -12.36 21.57 13.06
C SER A 116 -13.51 22.57 12.89
N PRO A 117 -14.09 23.15 13.97
CA PRO A 117 -15.02 24.28 13.86
C PRO A 117 -14.44 25.49 13.11
N SER A 118 -13.11 25.61 13.05
CA SER A 118 -12.41 26.64 12.27
C SER A 118 -12.16 26.27 10.81
N SER A 119 -12.52 25.04 10.40
CA SER A 119 -12.41 24.62 9.00
C SER A 119 -13.39 25.43 8.14
N PRO A 120 -12.98 25.85 6.92
CA PRO A 120 -13.91 26.48 6.00
C PRO A 120 -15.01 25.53 5.51
N THR A 121 -14.81 24.21 5.64
CA THR A 121 -15.66 23.16 5.04
C THR A 121 -15.87 21.96 5.99
N PRO A 122 -16.37 22.12 7.24
CA PRO A 122 -16.35 21.04 8.23
C PRO A 122 -17.13 19.78 7.79
N GLU A 123 -18.27 19.94 7.11
CA GLU A 123 -19.08 18.81 6.64
C GLU A 123 -18.41 18.05 5.47
N GLU A 124 -17.78 18.78 4.54
CA GLU A 124 -17.03 18.16 3.44
C GLU A 124 -15.76 17.46 3.95
N ASP A 125 -15.14 18.00 5.00
CA ASP A 125 -13.98 17.40 5.65
C ASP A 125 -14.33 16.03 6.26
N GLU A 126 -15.53 15.86 6.84
CA GLU A 126 -15.97 14.55 7.35
C GLU A 126 -16.12 13.52 6.22
N LEU A 127 -16.63 13.94 5.05
CA LEU A 127 -16.71 13.08 3.87
C LEU A 127 -15.31 12.73 3.34
N LEU A 128 -14.37 13.68 3.37
CA LEU A 128 -12.98 13.48 2.98
C LEU A 128 -12.27 12.51 3.93
N ILE A 129 -12.40 12.69 5.24
CA ILE A 129 -11.84 11.78 6.25
C ILE A 129 -12.43 10.37 6.05
N LYS A 130 -13.75 10.27 5.87
CA LYS A 130 -14.39 9.00 5.56
C LYS A 130 -13.80 8.37 4.28
N ARG A 131 -13.57 9.16 3.24
CA ARG A 131 -12.99 8.67 1.98
C ARG A 131 -11.56 8.14 2.17
N VAL A 132 -10.71 8.86 2.92
CA VAL A 132 -9.35 8.39 3.28
C VAL A 132 -9.43 7.05 4.03
N ARG A 133 -10.35 6.92 4.99
CA ARG A 133 -10.55 5.66 5.72
C ARG A 133 -10.97 4.53 4.78
N ASP A 134 -11.92 4.77 3.87
CA ASP A 134 -12.38 3.75 2.93
C ASP A 134 -11.26 3.28 1.98
N LEU A 135 -10.38 4.20 1.53
CA LEU A 135 -9.18 3.91 0.75
C LEU A 135 -8.17 3.06 1.53
N LEU A 136 -7.82 3.43 2.76
CA LEU A 136 -6.87 2.68 3.60
C LEU A 136 -7.40 1.30 4.01
N LEU A 137 -8.72 1.19 4.19
CA LEU A 137 -9.40 -0.07 4.49
C LEU A 137 -9.70 -0.91 3.26
N LYS A 138 -9.53 -0.36 2.06
CA LYS A 138 -9.83 -1.01 0.77
C LYS A 138 -11.27 -1.51 0.68
N ARG A 139 -12.21 -0.70 1.19
CA ARG A 139 -13.64 -1.05 1.21
C ARG A 139 -14.23 -0.86 -0.19
N ASN A 140 -14.43 -1.97 -0.91
CA ASN A 140 -15.00 -2.06 -2.26
C ASN A 140 -14.02 -1.78 -3.40
N LEU A 141 -13.36 -2.84 -3.93
CA LEU A 141 -12.47 -2.75 -5.09
C LEU A 141 -13.19 -2.43 -6.41
N SER A 142 -14.52 -2.44 -6.47
CA SER A 142 -15.24 -1.93 -7.66
C SER A 142 -15.21 -0.41 -7.78
N ASP A 143 -14.81 0.30 -6.71
CA ASP A 143 -14.55 1.73 -6.75
C ASP A 143 -13.24 2.02 -7.52
N PRO A 144 -13.28 2.81 -8.61
CA PRO A 144 -12.12 3.05 -9.46
C PRO A 144 -10.90 3.65 -8.75
N GLU A 145 -11.11 4.50 -7.75
CA GLU A 145 -10.01 5.16 -7.04
C GLU A 145 -9.44 4.26 -5.94
N ILE A 146 -10.26 3.40 -5.32
CA ILE A 146 -9.75 2.34 -4.43
C ILE A 146 -8.96 1.30 -5.24
N GLN A 147 -9.43 0.94 -6.44
CA GLN A 147 -8.70 0.07 -7.36
C GLN A 147 -7.36 0.67 -7.75
N LEU A 148 -7.33 1.94 -8.20
CA LEU A 148 -6.09 2.65 -8.52
C LEU A 148 -5.14 2.70 -7.32
N PHE A 149 -5.66 2.94 -6.12
CA PHE A 149 -4.85 2.94 -4.90
C PHE A 149 -4.29 1.54 -4.58
N GLU A 150 -5.04 0.46 -4.82
CA GLU A 150 -4.52 -0.91 -4.67
C GLU A 150 -3.49 -1.27 -5.73
N ASP A 151 -3.67 -0.83 -6.98
CA ASP A 151 -2.68 -0.95 -8.05
C ASP A 151 -1.35 -0.34 -7.61
N CYS A 152 -1.38 0.89 -7.10
CA CYS A 152 -0.19 1.60 -6.65
C CYS A 152 0.50 0.88 -5.47
N VAL A 153 -0.25 0.35 -4.51
CA VAL A 153 0.31 -0.43 -3.39
C VAL A 153 0.98 -1.71 -3.90
N CYS A 154 0.37 -2.40 -4.87
CA CYS A 154 0.96 -3.60 -5.47
C CYS A 154 2.23 -3.28 -6.26
N LEU A 155 2.27 -2.15 -6.98
CA LEU A 155 3.47 -1.68 -7.68
C LEU A 155 4.63 -1.38 -6.73
N VAL A 156 4.37 -0.73 -5.59
CA VAL A 156 5.43 -0.51 -4.58
C VAL A 156 5.92 -1.84 -4.00
N PHE A 157 5.04 -2.80 -3.75
CA PHE A 157 5.45 -4.15 -3.33
C PHE A 157 6.36 -4.81 -4.36
N LEU A 158 5.97 -4.82 -5.65
CA LEU A 158 6.77 -5.38 -6.73
C LEU A 158 8.13 -4.70 -6.86
N GLU A 159 8.18 -3.38 -6.71
CA GLU A 159 9.41 -2.59 -6.89
C GLU A 159 10.36 -2.68 -5.69
N LYS A 160 9.83 -2.67 -4.47
CA LYS A 160 10.63 -2.44 -3.24
C LYS A 160 10.76 -3.65 -2.34
N GLU A 161 9.79 -4.56 -2.37
CA GLU A 161 9.68 -5.63 -1.38
C GLU A 161 9.80 -7.02 -1.98
N PHE A 162 9.52 -7.18 -3.28
CA PHE A 162 9.40 -8.48 -3.93
C PHE A 162 10.67 -9.33 -3.85
N ASP A 163 11.84 -8.77 -4.15
CA ASP A 163 13.10 -9.54 -4.16
C ASP A 163 13.41 -10.12 -2.77
N ALA A 164 13.41 -9.28 -1.72
CA ALA A 164 13.62 -9.72 -0.34
C ALA A 164 12.50 -10.61 0.20
N PHE A 165 11.31 -10.55 -0.41
CA PHE A 165 10.19 -11.44 -0.10
C PHE A 165 10.35 -12.80 -0.77
N ALA A 166 10.84 -12.84 -2.01
CA ALA A 166 11.08 -14.04 -2.80
C ALA A 166 12.12 -14.96 -2.15
N GLU A 167 13.17 -14.40 -1.55
CA GLU A 167 14.22 -15.14 -0.84
C GLU A 167 13.70 -15.99 0.33
N LYS A 168 12.48 -15.71 0.83
CA LYS A 168 11.92 -16.35 2.03
C LYS A 168 10.91 -17.46 1.72
N LEU A 169 10.59 -17.69 0.46
CA LEU A 169 9.52 -18.59 0.04
C LEU A 169 10.02 -19.64 -0.95
N SER A 170 9.35 -20.79 -0.97
CA SER A 170 9.44 -21.70 -2.11
C SER A 170 8.82 -21.06 -3.35
N GLU A 171 9.28 -21.47 -4.53
CA GLU A 171 8.76 -20.96 -5.81
C GLU A 171 7.24 -21.13 -5.92
N GLU A 172 6.70 -22.29 -5.52
CA GLU A 172 5.24 -22.55 -5.49
C GLU A 172 4.48 -21.50 -4.67
N LYS A 173 4.94 -21.20 -3.46
CA LYS A 173 4.33 -20.17 -2.60
C LYS A 173 4.48 -18.78 -3.19
N LEU A 174 5.60 -18.50 -3.85
CA LEU A 174 5.87 -17.23 -4.49
C LEU A 174 4.95 -16.99 -5.70
N ILE A 175 4.77 -17.99 -6.56
CA ILE A 175 3.79 -17.99 -7.66
C ILE A 175 2.39 -17.68 -7.12
N ASP A 176 2.01 -18.34 -6.03
CA ASP A 176 0.74 -18.15 -5.36
C ASP A 176 0.53 -16.71 -4.86
N VAL A 177 1.60 -16.07 -4.35
CA VAL A 177 1.59 -14.67 -3.93
C VAL A 177 1.48 -13.75 -5.14
N VAL A 178 2.22 -14.01 -6.23
CA VAL A 178 2.12 -13.21 -7.47
C VAL A 178 0.69 -13.25 -8.00
N LYS A 179 0.07 -14.44 -8.11
CA LYS A 179 -1.33 -14.59 -8.56
C LYS A 179 -2.29 -13.80 -7.67
N LYS A 180 -2.12 -13.87 -6.35
CA LYS A 180 -2.94 -13.10 -5.39
C LYS A 180 -2.70 -11.59 -5.46
N THR A 181 -1.49 -11.14 -5.78
CA THR A 181 -1.19 -9.71 -6.00
C THR A 181 -1.80 -9.25 -7.32
N TRP A 182 -1.64 -10.01 -8.40
CA TRP A 182 -2.19 -9.70 -9.72
C TRP A 182 -3.71 -9.60 -9.71
N ASN A 183 -4.40 -10.53 -9.04
CA ASN A 183 -5.87 -10.54 -8.94
C ASN A 183 -6.48 -9.34 -8.20
N LYS A 184 -5.66 -8.57 -7.46
CA LYS A 184 -6.11 -7.34 -6.81
C LYS A 184 -5.97 -6.11 -7.69
N MET A 185 -5.24 -6.23 -8.80
CA MET A 185 -4.90 -5.12 -9.66
C MET A 185 -5.88 -5.01 -10.82
N GLY A 186 -6.15 -3.79 -11.25
CA GLY A 186 -6.89 -3.50 -12.47
C GLY A 186 -5.97 -3.45 -13.69
N GLU A 187 -6.58 -3.26 -14.86
CA GLU A 187 -5.88 -3.22 -16.16
C GLU A 187 -4.73 -2.20 -16.18
N LYS A 188 -4.95 -0.98 -15.65
CA LYS A 188 -3.90 0.05 -15.56
C LYS A 188 -2.73 -0.41 -14.68
N GLY A 189 -3.03 -1.00 -13.54
CA GLY A 189 -2.03 -1.59 -12.66
C GLY A 189 -1.24 -2.70 -13.35
N HIS A 190 -1.89 -3.62 -14.07
CA HIS A 190 -1.25 -4.69 -14.81
C HIS A 190 -0.27 -4.16 -15.86
N GLN A 191 -0.68 -3.15 -16.63
CA GLN A 191 0.19 -2.53 -17.65
C GLN A 191 1.45 -1.94 -17.01
N ALA A 192 1.30 -1.14 -15.96
CA ALA A 192 2.43 -0.57 -15.22
C ALA A 192 3.31 -1.66 -14.56
N ALA A 193 2.71 -2.75 -14.09
CA ALA A 193 3.44 -3.87 -13.51
C ALA A 193 4.29 -4.60 -14.55
N LEU A 194 3.77 -4.82 -15.78
CA LEU A 194 4.55 -5.44 -16.85
C LEU A 194 5.77 -4.59 -17.24
N GLU A 195 5.61 -3.27 -17.31
CA GLU A 195 6.73 -2.35 -17.56
C GLU A 195 7.80 -2.41 -16.45
N LEU A 196 7.36 -2.50 -15.19
CA LEU A 196 8.26 -2.67 -14.04
C LEU A 196 8.98 -4.01 -14.10
N VAL A 197 8.27 -5.11 -14.36
CA VAL A 197 8.79 -6.48 -14.47
C VAL A 197 9.88 -6.59 -15.54
N GLY A 198 9.72 -5.88 -16.66
CA GLY A 198 10.74 -5.78 -17.71
C GLY A 198 12.08 -5.17 -17.26
N LYS A 199 12.12 -4.52 -16.10
CA LYS A 199 13.32 -3.89 -15.50
C LYS A 199 13.83 -4.63 -14.27
N MET A 200 13.08 -5.61 -13.75
CA MET A 200 13.47 -6.42 -12.59
C MET A 200 14.58 -7.43 -12.94
N ALA A 201 15.26 -7.95 -11.91
CA ALA A 201 16.24 -9.03 -12.05
C ALA A 201 15.62 -10.28 -12.68
N GLN A 202 16.43 -11.06 -13.42
CA GLN A 202 15.97 -12.20 -14.21
C GLN A 202 15.16 -13.21 -13.39
N GLY A 203 15.64 -13.61 -12.20
CA GLY A 203 14.94 -14.58 -11.35
C GLY A 203 13.55 -14.09 -10.92
N SER A 204 13.44 -12.85 -10.44
CA SER A 204 12.17 -12.25 -10.04
C SER A 204 11.20 -12.11 -11.22
N ARG A 205 11.71 -11.69 -12.39
CA ARG A 205 10.95 -11.60 -13.63
C ARG A 205 10.38 -12.95 -14.04
N ASP A 206 11.19 -13.99 -14.03
CA ASP A 206 10.80 -15.32 -14.51
C ASP A 206 9.68 -15.92 -13.66
N VAL A 207 9.77 -15.78 -12.34
CA VAL A 207 8.69 -16.25 -11.44
C VAL A 207 7.39 -15.47 -11.67
N ILE A 208 7.47 -14.16 -11.87
CA ILE A 208 6.28 -13.36 -12.15
C ILE A 208 5.64 -13.79 -13.48
N LEU A 209 6.42 -13.88 -14.56
CA LEU A 209 5.91 -14.29 -15.86
C LEU A 209 5.32 -15.70 -15.83
N LYS A 210 6.00 -16.65 -15.15
CA LYS A 210 5.49 -18.00 -14.93
C LYS A 210 4.12 -17.98 -14.25
N ALA A 211 3.97 -17.20 -13.18
CA ALA A 211 2.71 -17.07 -12.45
C ALA A 211 1.56 -16.50 -13.31
N LEU A 212 1.86 -15.67 -14.31
CA LEU A 212 0.86 -15.10 -15.23
C LEU A 212 0.47 -16.06 -16.37
N THR A 213 1.36 -17.01 -16.72
CA THR A 213 1.09 -18.02 -17.76
C THR A 213 0.47 -19.31 -17.23
N GLU A 214 0.73 -19.65 -15.96
CA GLU A 214 0.14 -20.83 -15.34
C GLU A 214 -1.30 -20.55 -14.94
N GLU A 215 -2.24 -21.34 -15.48
CA GLU A 215 -3.60 -21.37 -14.95
C GLU A 215 -3.56 -21.62 -13.43
N SER A 216 -4.42 -20.93 -12.68
CA SER A 216 -4.58 -21.29 -11.27
C SER A 216 -5.08 -22.73 -11.22
N PRO A 217 -4.45 -23.64 -10.45
CA PRO A 217 -5.05 -24.95 -10.24
C PRO A 217 -6.47 -24.73 -9.71
N ALA A 218 -7.42 -25.51 -10.22
CA ALA A 218 -8.80 -25.48 -9.75
C ALA A 218 -8.81 -25.53 -8.21
N PRO A 219 -9.67 -24.76 -7.53
CA PRO A 219 -9.75 -24.82 -6.08
C PRO A 219 -9.91 -26.29 -5.67
N PRO A 220 -9.15 -26.78 -4.68
CA PRO A 220 -9.26 -28.16 -4.25
C PRO A 220 -10.73 -28.43 -3.90
N ALA A 221 -11.28 -29.50 -4.46
CA ALA A 221 -12.57 -30.00 -4.04
C ALA A 221 -12.53 -30.14 -2.52
N ALA A 222 -13.56 -29.64 -1.83
CA ALA A 222 -13.64 -29.71 -0.38
C ALA A 222 -13.46 -31.17 0.08
N GLY A 223 -12.28 -31.48 0.60
CA GLY A 223 -11.84 -32.83 0.90
C GLY A 223 -10.51 -32.81 1.64
N ASP A 224 -10.62 -32.87 2.96
CA ASP A 224 -9.67 -33.42 3.93
C ASP A 224 -8.19 -33.00 3.88
N GLY A 225 -7.83 -32.10 4.80
CA GLY A 225 -6.79 -32.40 5.78
C GLY A 225 -5.32 -32.16 5.39
N VAL A 226 -4.59 -31.61 6.39
CA VAL A 226 -3.13 -31.48 6.49
C VAL A 226 -2.53 -30.21 5.87
N GLY A 227 -2.38 -29.17 6.70
CA GLY A 227 -1.55 -28.00 6.42
C GLY A 227 -0.13 -28.17 7.00
N PRO A 228 0.93 -27.71 6.31
CA PRO A 228 2.30 -27.89 6.78
C PRO A 228 2.72 -26.81 7.80
N ALA A 229 3.71 -27.21 8.63
CA ALA A 229 4.27 -26.60 9.83
C ALA A 229 4.81 -25.15 9.69
#